data_AF-A0A963US49-F1
#
_entry.id   AF-A0A963US49-F1
#
_cell.length_a   1.000
_cell.length_b   1.000
_cell.length_c   1.000
_cell.angle_alpha   90.00
_cell.angle_beta   90.00
_cell.angle_gamma   90.00
#
_symmetry.space_group_name_H-M   'P 1'
#
loop_
_entity.id
_entity.type
_entity.pdbx_description
1 polymer ?
#
loop_
_entity_poly.entity_id
_entity_poly.type
_entity_poly.pdbx_seq_one_letter_code
_entity_poly.pdbx_strand_id
1 'polypeptide(L)' 'TSLPAISVPVGLGPRNLPVGLQLIGKPRGEAALLSAARAVEMAVGGPFGPIDPNVSDARLSAPTV' A
#
# COMPACT_ATOMS: atom_id res chain seq x y z
N THR A 1 -7.31 13.06 -19.42
CA THR A 1 -6.61 13.75 -18.33
C THR A 1 -5.61 12.79 -17.69
N SER A 2 -4.43 12.59 -18.30
CA SER A 2 -3.43 11.68 -17.74
C SER A 2 -2.64 12.37 -16.63
N LEU A 3 -3.04 12.10 -15.38
CA LEU A 3 -2.28 12.51 -14.20
C LEU A 3 -1.54 11.29 -13.65
N PRO A 4 -0.24 11.41 -13.33
CA PRO A 4 0.49 10.34 -12.68
C PRO A 4 -0.04 10.16 -11.26
N ALA A 5 -0.11 8.91 -10.81
CA ALA A 5 -0.64 8.57 -9.50
C ALA A 5 0.10 7.37 -8.90
N ILE A 6 0.29 7.34 -7.59
CA ILE A 6 0.96 6.27 -6.85
C ILE A 6 0.23 6.01 -5.54
N SER A 7 0.13 4.74 -5.14
CA SER A 7 -0.38 4.32 -3.84
C SER A 7 0.79 3.92 -2.95
N VAL A 8 0.87 4.52 -1.75
CA VAL A 8 1.93 4.28 -0.76
C VAL A 8 1.31 3.68 0.49
N PRO A 9 1.77 2.51 0.98
CA PRO A 9 1.28 1.98 2.25
C PRO A 9 1.68 2.91 3.41
N VAL A 10 0.75 3.19 4.32
CA VAL A 10 0.95 4.10 5.47
C VAL A 10 0.75 3.44 6.82
N GLY A 11 0.67 2.10 6.84
CA GLY A 11 0.56 1.30 8.05
C GLY A 11 -0.75 0.52 8.13
N LEU A 12 -1.08 0.08 9.35
CA LEU A 12 -2.27 -0.71 9.64
C LEU A 12 -3.31 0.18 10.35
N GLY A 13 -4.53 0.15 9.83
CA GLY A 13 -5.69 0.80 10.40
C GLY A 13 -6.42 -0.10 11.42
N PRO A 14 -7.66 0.27 11.79
CA PRO A 14 -8.49 -0.53 12.67
C PRO A 14 -8.65 -1.96 12.16
N ARG A 15 -8.71 -2.92 13.09
CA ARG A 15 -8.79 -4.37 12.79
C ARG A 15 -7.57 -4.92 12.02
N ASN A 16 -6.40 -4.28 12.16
CA ASN A 16 -5.14 -4.72 11.55
C ASN A 16 -5.18 -4.76 10.02
N LEU A 17 -6.02 -3.92 9.40
CA LEU A 17 -6.18 -3.85 7.95
C LEU A 17 -5.17 -2.87 7.34
N PRO A 18 -4.49 -3.23 6.24
CA PRO A 18 -3.55 -2.33 5.57
C PRO A 18 -4.24 -1.09 5.02
N VAL A 19 -3.66 0.08 5.27
CA VAL A 19 -4.12 1.37 4.76
C VAL A 19 -3.06 1.93 3.80
N GLY A 20 -3.52 2.41 2.65
CA GLY A 20 -2.69 3.10 1.65
C GLY A 20 -3.11 4.55 1.45
N LEU A 21 -2.15 5.40 1.12
CA LEU A 21 -2.33 6.78 0.73
C LEU A 21 -2.11 6.93 -0.78
N GLN A 22 -3.13 7.43 -1.49
CA GLN A 22 -3.02 7.74 -2.92
C GLN A 22 -2.49 9.16 -3.12
N LEU A 23 -1.37 9.29 -3.80
CA LEU A 23 -0.81 10.57 -4.24
C LEU A 23 -1.08 10.75 -5.73
N ILE A 24 -1.46 11.96 -6.12
CA ILE A 24 -1.74 12.33 -7.52
C ILE A 24 -0.86 13.53 -7.87
N GLY A 25 -0.06 13.40 -8.91
CA GLY A 25 0.83 14.44 -9.39
C GLY A 25 0.22 15.28 -10.51
N LYS A 26 0.87 16.40 -10.81
CA LYS A 26 0.60 17.19 -12.02
C LYS A 26 0.96 16.40 -13.29
N PRO A 27 0.43 16.76 -14.48
CA PRO A 27 0.87 16.15 -15.74
C PRO A 27 2.39 16.23 -15.91
N ARG A 28 3.03 15.12 -16.28
CA ARG A 28 4.50 14.99 -16.43
C ARG A 28 5.28 15.33 -15.13
N GLY A 29 4.67 15.06 -13.98
CA GLY A 29 5.19 15.37 -12.64
C GLY A 29 5.75 14.18 -11.88
N GLU A 30 6.09 13.08 -12.55
CA GLU A 30 6.43 11.78 -11.96
C GLU A 30 7.61 11.87 -10.99
N ALA A 31 8.65 12.63 -11.31
CA ALA A 31 9.81 12.80 -10.43
C ALA A 31 9.45 13.46 -9.08
N ALA A 32 8.60 14.49 -9.12
CA ALA A 32 8.12 15.16 -7.91
C ALA A 32 7.17 14.26 -7.12
N LEU A 33 6.32 13.49 -7.82
CA LEU A 33 5.41 12.53 -7.21
C LEU A 33 6.16 11.41 -6.48
N LEU A 34 7.20 10.85 -7.10
CA LEU A 34 8.06 9.83 -6.48
C LEU A 34 8.83 10.39 -5.28
N SER A 35 9.33 11.62 -5.37
CA SER A 35 9.99 12.29 -4.25
C SER A 35 9.05 12.50 -3.07
N ALA A 36 7.79 12.89 -3.34
CA ALA A 36 6.76 13.02 -2.32
C ALA A 36 6.37 11.66 -1.72
N ALA A 37 6.22 10.63 -2.55
CA ALA A 37 5.96 9.27 -2.08
C ALA A 37 7.06 8.80 -1.12
N ARG A 38 8.33 9.04 -1.46
CA ARG A 38 9.46 8.71 -0.59
C ARG A 38 9.43 9.48 0.74
N ALA A 39 9.07 10.76 0.70
CA ALA A 39 8.93 11.55 1.93
C ALA A 39 7.81 11.02 2.83
N VAL A 40 6.69 10.59 2.24
CA VAL A 40 5.60 9.92 2.97
C VAL A 40 6.09 8.63 3.61
N GLU A 41 6.75 7.74 2.85
CA GLU A 41 7.31 6.49 3.39
C GLU A 41 8.19 6.73 4.62
N MET A 42 9.11 7.71 4.54
CA MET A 42 9.99 8.05 5.65
C MET A 42 9.22 8.57 6.87
N ALA A 43 8.17 9.38 6.65
CA ALA A 43 7.38 9.95 7.73
C ALA A 43 6.54 8.90 8.49
N VAL A 44 6.13 7.82 7.82
CA VAL A 44 5.28 6.76 8.41
C VAL A 44 6.08 5.53 8.85
N GLY A 45 7.42 5.55 8.75
CA GLY A 45 8.29 4.44 9.16
C GLY A 45 8.37 3.29 8.16
N GLY A 46 8.05 3.54 6.89
CA GLY A 46 8.23 2.59 5.80
C GLY A 46 9.69 2.50 5.29
N PRO A 47 9.94 1.71 4.23
CA PRO A 47 8.98 0.92 3.46
C PRO A 47 8.46 -0.28 4.25
N PHE A 48 7.16 -0.56 4.13
CA PHE A 48 6.54 -1.74 4.75
C PHE A 48 6.83 -2.98 3.90
N GLY A 49 7.07 -4.12 4.56
CA GLY A 49 7.23 -5.41 3.89
C GLY A 49 5.92 -5.90 3.25
N PRO A 50 5.96 -7.02 2.50
CA PRO A 50 4.76 -7.66 1.97
C PRO A 50 3.74 -7.94 3.07
N ILE A 51 2.45 -7.73 2.76
CA ILE A 51 1.36 -8.07 3.67
C ILE A 51 1.21 -9.59 3.72
N ASP A 52 1.29 -10.16 4.92
CA ASP A 52 1.04 -11.60 5.11
C ASP A 52 -0.39 -11.96 4.67
N PRO A 53 -0.56 -12.97 3.81
CA PRO A 53 -1.88 -13.37 3.34
C PRO A 53 -2.72 -13.93 4.49
N ASN A 54 -4.02 -13.62 4.48
CA ASN A 54 -4.94 -14.21 5.42
C ASN A 54 -5.17 -15.69 5.09
N VAL A 55 -4.61 -16.59 5.89
CA VAL A 55 -4.74 -18.06 5.76
C VAL A 55 -6.06 -18.62 6.31
N SER A 56 -6.95 -17.80 6.86
CA SER A 56 -8.21 -18.26 7.46
C SER A 56 -9.36 -18.55 6.48
N ASP A 57 -9.09 -18.66 5.18
CA ASP A 57 -10.14 -19.02 4.21
C ASP A 57 -10.65 -20.45 4.48
N ALA A 58 -11.89 -20.57 4.96
CA ALA A 58 -12.57 -21.84 5.22
C ALA A 58 -12.71 -22.74 3.97
N ARG A 59 -12.36 -22.23 2.78
CA ARG A 59 -12.27 -23.01 1.54
C ARG A 59 -11.02 -23.89 1.45
N LEU A 60 -10.01 -23.64 2.28
CA LEU A 60 -8.77 -24.43 2.34
C LEU A 60 -8.83 -25.56 3.38
N SER A 61 -9.91 -25.69 4.16
CA SER A 61 -10.15 -26.86 5.00
C SER A 61 -10.77 -28.01 4.19
N ALA A 62 -10.06 -28.47 3.16
CA ALA A 62 -10.37 -29.78 2.59
C ALA A 62 -10.06 -30.84 3.66
N PRO A 63 -10.98 -31.76 3.99
CA PRO A 63 -10.68 -32.83 4.91
C PRO A 63 -9.63 -33.73 4.26
N THR A 64 -8.45 -33.80 4.86
CA THR A 64 -7.50 -34.87 4.56
C THR A 64 -8.12 -36.18 5.04
N VAL A 65 -8.34 -37.09 4.09
CA VAL A 65 -8.69 -38.51 4.29
C VAL A 65 -7.72 -39.17 5.26
#